data_AF-A0A3D3X3C8-F1
#
_entry.id   AF-A0A3D3X3C8-F1
#
_cell.length_a   1.000
_cell.length_b   1.000
_cell.length_c   1.000
_cell.angle_alpha   90.00
_cell.angle_beta   90.00
_cell.angle_gamma   90.00
#
_symmetry.space_group_name_H-M   'P 1'
#
loop_
_entity.id
_entity.type
_entity.pdbx_description
1 polymer ?
#
loop_
_entity_poly.entity_id
_entity_poly.type
_entity_poly.pdbx_seq_one_letter_code
_entity_poly.pdbx_strand_id
1 'polypeptide(L)'
;MMLPESRIYTCVDAPRKYAVHFLEGQKLVQDMALMHQLNGSGFAFFRNICLTVKPMLCLLKQGEYFGFYLNSEEPYFRLKIELTAGGAIRAMMLPEDFQEYPETVIGTLRLNKYSAKLKSPYQSVLEIQNQPLEKL
;
A
#
# COMPACT_ATOMS: atom_id res chain seq x y z
N MET A 1 -26.09 7.04 0.54
CA MET A 1 -25.95 6.08 -0.58
C MET A 1 -24.76 5.19 -0.26
N MET A 2 -24.89 3.85 -0.33
CA MET A 2 -23.80 2.93 -0.01
C MET A 2 -22.87 2.80 -1.22
N LEU A 3 -21.56 3.03 -1.04
CA LEU A 3 -20.58 2.85 -2.12
C LEU A 3 -20.44 1.34 -2.44
N PRO A 4 -20.27 0.97 -3.72
CA PRO A 4 -20.02 -0.42 -4.09
C PRO A 4 -18.65 -0.88 -3.58
N GLU A 5 -18.51 -2.18 -3.30
CA GLU A 5 -17.22 -2.77 -2.91
C GLU A 5 -16.12 -2.48 -3.93
N SER A 6 -14.93 -2.11 -3.44
CA SER A 6 -13.76 -1.85 -4.28
C SER A 6 -13.30 -3.11 -5.01
N ARG A 7 -12.88 -2.95 -6.26
CA ARG A 7 -12.53 -4.07 -7.16
C ARG A 7 -11.31 -3.75 -8.00
N ILE A 8 -10.54 -4.80 -8.30
CA ILE A 8 -9.49 -4.72 -9.33
C ILE A 8 -9.98 -5.44 -10.58
N TYR A 9 -9.97 -4.71 -11.69
CA TYR A 9 -10.24 -5.22 -13.03
C TYR A 9 -8.93 -5.55 -13.71
N THR A 10 -8.79 -6.77 -14.22
CA THR A 10 -7.60 -7.20 -14.96
C THR A 10 -7.95 -7.36 -16.43
N CYS A 11 -7.33 -6.55 -17.29
CA CYS A 11 -7.46 -6.64 -18.73
C CYS A 11 -6.20 -7.27 -19.30
N VAL A 12 -6.32 -8.39 -20.02
CA VAL A 12 -5.17 -9.12 -20.59
C VAL A 12 -5.13 -8.93 -22.09
N ASP A 13 -4.02 -8.39 -22.60
CA ASP A 13 -3.70 -8.36 -24.03
C ASP A 13 -2.71 -9.49 -24.32
N ALA A 14 -3.23 -10.67 -24.66
CA ALA A 14 -2.41 -11.84 -24.95
C ALA A 14 -1.48 -11.64 -26.17
N PRO A 15 -1.93 -11.06 -27.31
CA PRO A 15 -1.04 -10.76 -28.44
C PRO A 15 0.16 -9.90 -28.06
N ARG A 16 -0.04 -8.86 -27.23
CA ARG A 16 1.04 -7.96 -26.80
C ARG A 16 1.72 -8.38 -25.49
N LYS A 17 1.28 -9.50 -24.90
CA LYS A 17 1.86 -10.15 -23.70
C LYS A 17 1.93 -9.22 -22.48
N TYR A 18 0.89 -8.42 -22.26
CA TYR A 18 0.78 -7.62 -21.03
C TYR A 18 -0.60 -7.71 -20.41
N ALA A 19 -0.67 -7.37 -19.12
CA ALA A 19 -1.91 -7.19 -18.38
C ALA A 19 -1.95 -5.79 -17.78
N VAL A 20 -3.13 -5.18 -17.77
CA VAL A 20 -3.42 -3.92 -17.10
C VAL A 20 -4.35 -4.19 -15.93
N HIS A 21 -3.97 -3.70 -14.76
CA HIS A 21 -4.78 -3.78 -13.55
C HIS A 21 -5.34 -2.40 -13.22
N PHE A 22 -6.66 -2.29 -13.16
CA PHE A 22 -7.36 -1.06 -12.80
C PHE A 22 -8.09 -1.25 -11.46
N LEU A 23 -7.77 -0.41 -10.48
CA LEU A 23 -8.41 -0.40 -9.18
C LEU A 23 -9.55 0.62 -9.14
N GLU A 24 -10.78 0.15 -8.97
CA GLU A 24 -11.89 0.96 -8.48
C GLU A 24 -11.82 0.94 -6.94
N GLY A 25 -11.42 2.06 -6.35
CA GLY A 25 -10.98 2.15 -4.96
C GLY A 25 -11.86 2.97 -4.03
N GLN A 26 -13.04 3.44 -4.46
CA GLN A 26 -13.80 4.43 -3.67
C GLN A 26 -14.20 3.92 -2.28
N LYS A 27 -14.70 2.69 -2.18
CA LYS A 27 -15.05 2.08 -0.89
C LYS A 27 -13.83 1.86 0.01
N LEU A 28 -12.70 1.43 -0.56
CA LEU A 28 -11.43 1.34 0.17
C LEU A 28 -11.02 2.70 0.76
N VAL A 29 -11.11 3.78 -0.02
CA VAL A 29 -10.81 5.14 0.45
C VAL A 29 -11.76 5.56 1.57
N GLN A 30 -13.05 5.29 1.43
CA GLN A 30 -14.03 5.55 2.48
C GLN A 30 -13.69 4.80 3.78
N ASP A 31 -13.40 3.50 3.68
CA ASP A 31 -13.08 2.69 4.86
C ASP A 31 -11.82 3.18 5.56
N MET A 32 -10.79 3.53 4.79
CA MET A 32 -9.55 4.09 5.31
C MET A 32 -9.76 5.43 6.04
N ALA A 33 -10.65 6.29 5.54
CA ALA A 33 -10.99 7.56 6.19
C ALA A 33 -11.67 7.35 7.55
N LEU A 34 -12.38 6.23 7.72
CA LEU A 34 -13.05 5.88 8.98
C LEU A 34 -12.12 5.19 9.99
N MET A 35 -10.97 4.66 9.54
CA MET A 35 -10.06 3.88 10.38
C MET A 35 -9.08 4.73 11.20
N HIS A 36 -8.73 5.93 10.73
CA HIS A 36 -7.71 6.79 11.36
C HIS A 36 -8.22 8.21 11.50
N GLN A 37 -7.74 8.95 12.50
CA GLN A 37 -8.01 10.39 12.65
C GLN A 37 -7.12 11.24 11.73
N LEU A 38 -7.00 10.81 10.47
CA LEU A 38 -6.22 11.49 9.45
C LEU A 38 -7.13 12.44 8.68
N ASN A 39 -6.69 13.70 8.55
CA ASN A 39 -7.42 14.76 7.88
C ASN A 39 -6.50 15.39 6.82
N GLY A 40 -7.11 16.14 5.89
CA GLY A 40 -6.37 16.96 4.93
C GLY A 40 -5.18 16.25 4.25
N SER A 41 -3.99 16.80 4.44
CA SER A 41 -2.73 16.32 3.84
C SER A 41 -2.31 14.93 4.31
N GLY A 42 -2.40 14.63 5.61
CA GLY A 42 -2.09 13.31 6.16
C GLY A 42 -3.00 12.21 5.60
N PHE A 43 -4.30 12.52 5.45
CA PHE A 43 -5.21 11.58 4.80
C PHE A 43 -4.89 11.42 3.30
N ALA A 44 -4.58 12.50 2.59
CA ALA A 44 -4.22 12.44 1.17
C ALA A 44 -2.97 11.57 0.95
N PHE A 45 -1.97 11.70 1.83
CA PHE A 45 -0.77 10.87 1.86
C PHE A 45 -1.11 9.38 2.05
N PHE A 46 -1.83 9.08 3.13
CA PHE A 46 -2.22 7.71 3.47
C PHE A 46 -3.06 7.06 2.36
N ARG A 47 -4.05 7.79 1.84
CA ARG A 47 -4.88 7.37 0.71
C ARG A 47 -4.03 7.01 -0.50
N ASN A 48 -3.11 7.88 -0.90
CA ASN A 48 -2.28 7.68 -2.08
C ASN A 48 -1.45 6.40 -1.95
N ILE A 49 -0.77 6.19 -0.82
CA ILE A 49 0.05 4.98 -0.64
C ILE A 49 -0.81 3.72 -0.63
N CYS A 50 -1.95 3.72 0.07
CA CYS A 50 -2.81 2.54 0.07
C CYS A 50 -3.36 2.20 -1.32
N LEU A 51 -3.69 3.22 -2.14
CA LEU A 51 -4.08 3.02 -3.53
C LEU A 51 -2.93 2.53 -4.41
N THR A 52 -1.68 2.94 -4.15
CA THR A 52 -0.48 2.43 -4.83
C THR A 52 -0.18 0.98 -4.46
N VAL A 53 -0.37 0.62 -3.18
CA VAL A 53 -0.01 -0.72 -2.66
C VAL A 53 -1.09 -1.75 -2.99
N LYS A 54 -2.38 -1.38 -2.99
CA LYS A 54 -3.50 -2.31 -3.21
C LYS A 54 -3.39 -3.15 -4.50
N PRO A 55 -2.97 -2.62 -5.66
CA PRO A 55 -2.78 -3.39 -6.88
C PRO A 55 -1.78 -4.54 -6.77
N MET A 56 -0.84 -4.51 -5.82
CA MET A 56 0.12 -5.59 -5.57
C MET A 56 -0.56 -6.93 -5.23
N LEU A 57 -1.84 -6.90 -4.83
CA LEU A 57 -2.69 -8.08 -4.70
C LEU A 57 -2.64 -8.97 -5.94
N CYS A 58 -2.55 -8.39 -7.14
CA CYS A 58 -2.53 -9.14 -8.41
C CYS A 58 -1.29 -10.02 -8.57
N LEU A 59 -0.25 -9.78 -7.77
CA LEU A 59 1.00 -10.53 -7.78
C LEU A 59 1.04 -11.64 -6.71
N LEU A 60 -0.04 -11.81 -5.95
CA LEU A 60 -0.18 -12.84 -4.93
C LEU A 60 -0.92 -14.07 -5.47
N LYS A 61 -0.34 -15.24 -5.23
CA LYS A 61 -0.99 -16.53 -5.39
C LYS A 61 -1.82 -16.83 -4.14
N GLN A 62 -2.76 -17.77 -4.24
CA GLN A 62 -3.51 -18.24 -3.08
C GLN A 62 -2.59 -18.68 -1.94
N GLY A 63 -2.90 -18.24 -0.72
CA GLY A 63 -2.13 -18.51 0.49
C GLY A 63 -0.89 -17.63 0.67
N GLU A 64 -0.64 -16.67 -0.23
CA GLU A 64 0.43 -15.68 -0.08
C GLU A 64 -0.09 -14.38 0.57
N TYR A 65 0.84 -13.68 1.22
CA TYR A 65 0.59 -12.38 1.87
C TYR A 65 1.68 -11.40 1.48
N PHE A 66 1.33 -10.12 1.41
CA PHE A 66 2.25 -9.03 1.12
C PHE A 66 2.29 -8.04 2.27
N GLY A 67 3.48 -7.57 2.61
CA GLY A 67 3.71 -6.50 3.58
C GLY A 67 4.50 -5.37 2.93
N PHE A 68 4.02 -4.15 3.08
CA PHE A 68 4.68 -2.90 2.71
C PHE A 68 4.96 -2.12 4.00
N TYR A 69 6.22 -1.81 4.25
CA TYR A 69 6.66 -1.11 5.45
C TYR A 69 7.53 0.08 5.07
N LEU A 70 7.03 1.29 5.26
CA LEU A 70 7.76 2.53 5.07
C LEU A 70 8.07 3.14 6.43
N ASN A 71 9.34 3.11 6.81
CA ASN A 71 9.82 3.68 8.06
C ASN A 71 10.62 4.93 7.73
N SER A 72 10.05 6.11 7.97
CA SER A 72 10.72 7.38 7.78
C SER A 72 11.32 7.88 9.09
N GLU A 73 12.60 8.23 9.05
CA GLU A 73 13.29 8.93 10.13
C GLU A 73 13.04 10.45 10.03
N GLU A 74 12.88 10.99 8.81
CA GLU A 74 12.66 12.42 8.57
C GLU A 74 11.75 12.65 7.34
N PRO A 75 10.54 13.24 7.52
CA PRO A 75 9.86 13.45 8.81
C PRO A 75 9.53 12.11 9.49
N TYR A 76 9.43 12.09 10.82
CA TYR A 76 9.23 10.82 11.53
C TYR A 76 7.82 10.26 11.29
N PHE A 77 7.75 9.09 10.64
CA PHE A 77 6.53 8.29 10.62
C PHE A 77 6.84 6.81 10.35
N ARG A 78 5.89 5.93 10.71
CA ARG A 78 5.92 4.51 10.38
C ARG A 78 4.60 4.13 9.72
N LEU A 79 4.67 3.69 8.47
CA LEU A 79 3.52 3.18 7.74
C LEU A 79 3.69 1.69 7.50
N LYS A 80 2.69 0.90 7.89
CA LYS A 80 2.62 -0.54 7.64
C LYS A 80 1.33 -0.87 6.93
N ILE A 81 1.41 -1.52 5.79
CA ILE A 81 0.25 -2.01 5.02
C ILE A 81 0.45 -3.49 4.77
N GLU A 82 -0.58 -4.29 5.04
CA GLU A 82 -0.54 -5.72 4.80
C GLU A 82 -1.76 -6.16 4.01
N LEU A 83 -1.52 -7.05 3.05
CA LEU A 83 -2.48 -7.52 2.05
C LEU A 83 -2.47 -9.04 2.00
N THR A 84 -3.66 -9.64 1.96
CA THR A 84 -3.82 -11.08 1.72
C THR A 84 -4.22 -11.34 0.27
N ALA A 85 -3.92 -12.52 -0.27
CA ALA A 85 -4.39 -12.92 -1.61
C ALA A 85 -5.92 -12.89 -1.79
N GLY A 86 -6.69 -12.91 -0.69
CA GLY A 86 -8.16 -12.76 -0.70
C GLY A 86 -8.63 -11.30 -0.79
N GLY A 87 -7.71 -10.33 -0.82
CA GLY A 87 -8.04 -8.92 -0.93
C GLY A 87 -8.32 -8.23 0.41
N ALA A 88 -8.16 -8.90 1.55
CA ALA A 88 -8.18 -8.20 2.84
C ALA A 88 -6.95 -7.29 2.96
N ILE A 89 -7.16 -6.10 3.50
CA ILE A 89 -6.11 -5.10 3.74
C ILE A 89 -6.19 -4.62 5.18
N ARG A 90 -5.04 -4.41 5.81
CA ARG A 90 -4.93 -3.64 7.05
C ARG A 90 -3.79 -2.63 6.92
N ALA A 91 -3.94 -1.49 7.57
CA ALA A 91 -2.96 -0.44 7.53
C ALA A 91 -2.84 0.26 8.88
N MET A 92 -1.62 0.62 9.24
CA MET A 92 -1.27 1.35 10.47
C MET A 92 -0.36 2.52 10.09
N MET A 93 -0.66 3.68 10.64
CA MET A 93 0.18 4.89 10.59
C MET A 93 0.59 5.24 12.03
N LEU A 94 1.87 5.56 12.22
CA LEU A 94 2.37 6.16 13.45
C LEU A 94 3.15 7.44 13.13
N PRO A 95 2.98 8.53 13.89
CA PRO A 95 1.99 8.65 14.97
C PRO A 95 0.55 8.65 14.42
N GLU A 96 -0.44 8.28 15.24
CA GLU A 96 -1.84 8.13 14.78
C GLU A 96 -2.47 9.45 14.33
N ASP A 97 -1.92 10.57 14.80
CA ASP A 97 -2.32 11.93 14.48
C ASP A 97 -1.47 12.55 13.36
N PHE A 98 -0.70 11.78 12.60
CA PHE A 98 0.12 12.30 11.50
C PHE A 98 -0.71 13.07 10.45
N GLN A 99 -0.56 14.41 10.37
CA GLN A 99 -1.37 15.26 9.47
C GLN A 99 -0.61 15.77 8.23
N GLU A 100 0.64 15.37 8.04
CA GLU A 100 1.52 15.94 7.01
C GLU A 100 1.45 15.16 5.69
N TYR A 101 1.73 15.84 4.58
CA TYR A 101 2.09 15.17 3.32
C TYR A 101 3.59 15.38 3.13
N PRO A 102 4.44 14.37 3.39
CA PRO A 102 5.89 14.55 3.31
C PRO A 102 6.31 14.83 1.86
N GLU A 103 7.00 15.96 1.64
CA GLU A 103 7.58 16.28 0.34
C GLU A 103 8.74 15.31 0.02
N THR A 104 9.56 15.03 1.03
CA THR A 104 10.69 14.10 0.96
C THR A 104 10.65 13.13 2.12
N VAL A 105 11.24 11.96 1.92
CA VAL A 105 11.37 10.93 2.95
C VAL A 105 12.83 10.49 3.04
N ILE A 106 13.32 10.33 4.27
CA ILE A 106 14.58 9.65 4.58
C ILE A 106 14.26 8.47 5.48
N GLY A 107 14.71 7.27 5.12
CA GLY A 107 14.47 6.08 5.91
C GLY A 107 14.52 4.81 5.08
N THR A 108 13.66 3.83 5.37
CA THR A 108 13.73 2.51 4.75
C THR A 108 12.35 2.07 4.27
N LEU A 109 12.28 1.60 3.02
CA LEU A 109 11.15 0.86 2.47
C LEU A 109 11.46 -0.64 2.47
N ARG A 110 10.57 -1.44 3.05
CA ARG A 110 10.66 -2.90 3.03
C ARG A 110 9.39 -3.50 2.43
N LEU A 111 9.59 -4.39 1.47
CA LEU A 111 8.54 -5.21 0.87
C LEU A 111 8.77 -6.66 1.27
N ASN A 112 7.76 -7.29 1.86
CA ASN A 112 7.79 -8.70 2.23
C ASN A 112 6.73 -9.47 1.47
N LYS A 113 7.09 -10.62 0.95
CA LYS A 113 6.17 -11.61 0.40
C LYS A 113 6.27 -12.90 1.18
N TYR A 114 5.19 -13.24 1.87
CA TYR A 114 5.07 -14.45 2.68
C TYR A 114 4.39 -15.55 1.88
N SER A 115 4.84 -16.78 2.06
CA SER A 115 4.24 -17.98 1.47
C SER A 115 4.39 -19.13 2.45
N ALA A 116 3.35 -19.95 2.61
CA ALA A 116 3.42 -21.15 3.45
C ALA A 116 4.51 -22.16 2.99
N LYS A 117 5.02 -22.00 1.76
CA LYS A 117 6.07 -22.85 1.18
C LYS A 117 7.49 -22.43 1.57
N LEU A 118 7.67 -21.23 2.14
CA LEU A 118 8.97 -20.67 2.48
C LEU A 118 9.12 -20.57 4.00
N LYS A 119 10.31 -20.91 4.52
CA LYS A 119 10.62 -20.77 5.96
C LYS A 119 10.71 -19.30 6.39
N SER A 120 11.08 -18.41 5.46
CA SER A 120 11.20 -16.97 5.65
C SER A 120 10.54 -16.24 4.48
N PRO A 121 10.03 -15.02 4.69
CA PRO A 121 9.50 -14.23 3.58
C PRO A 121 10.59 -13.89 2.58
N TYR A 122 10.21 -13.80 1.30
CA TYR A 122 11.01 -13.05 0.35
C TYR A 122 10.95 -11.58 0.74
N GLN A 123 12.11 -10.94 0.89
CA GLN A 123 12.22 -9.58 1.38
C GLN A 123 13.06 -8.75 0.41
N SER A 124 12.57 -7.55 0.10
CA SER A 124 13.31 -6.49 -0.55
C SER A 124 13.37 -5.29 0.38
N VAL A 125 14.55 -4.70 0.53
CA VAL A 125 14.79 -3.51 1.36
C VAL A 125 15.45 -2.46 0.50
N LEU A 126 14.93 -1.24 0.56
CA LEU A 126 15.46 -0.08 -0.12
C LEU A 126 15.68 1.02 0.90
N GLU A 127 16.91 1.52 0.98
CA GLU A 127 17.20 2.75 1.72
C GLU A 127 16.80 3.95 0.88
N ILE A 128 16.06 4.86 1.49
CA ILE A 128 15.56 6.08 0.89
C ILE A 128 16.42 7.23 1.39
N GLN A 129 17.15 7.85 0.46
CA GLN A 129 17.94 9.04 0.72
C GLN A 129 17.26 10.24 0.06
N ASN A 130 16.47 10.96 0.86
CA ASN A 130 15.85 12.24 0.50
C ASN A 130 15.14 12.22 -0.86
N GLN A 131 14.27 11.22 -1.07
CA GLN A 131 13.53 11.07 -2.32
C GLN A 131 12.16 11.72 -2.21
N PRO A 132 11.67 12.38 -3.28
CA PRO A 132 10.28 12.77 -3.38
C PRO A 132 9.37 11.55 -3.28
N LEU A 133 8.28 11.65 -2.53
CA LEU A 133 7.35 10.54 -2.34
C LEU A 133 6.76 10.01 -3.65
N GLU A 134 6.54 10.89 -4.63
CA GLU A 134 6.02 10.53 -5.96
C GLU A 134 6.94 9.58 -6.75
N LYS A 135 8.21 9.45 -6.32
CA LYS A 135 9.22 8.59 -6.94
C LYS A 135 9.47 7.28 -6.17
N LEU A 136 8.79 7.08 -5.05
CA LEU A 136 8.77 5.81 -4.30
C LEU A 136 7.69 4.87 -4.83
#